data_AF-A0A812WC48-F1
#
_entry.id   AF-A0A812WC48-F1
#
_cell.length_a   1.000
_cell.length_b   1.000
_cell.length_c   1.000
_cell.angle_alpha   90.00
_cell.angle_beta   90.00
_cell.angle_gamma   90.00
#
_symmetry.space_group_name_H-M   'P 1'
#
loop_
_entity.id
_entity.type
_entity.pdbx_description
1 polymer ?
#
loop_
_entity_poly.entity_id
_entity_poly.type
_entity_poly.pdbx_seq_one_letter_code
_entity_poly.pdbx_strand_id
1 'polypeptide(L)'
;GVNWLGAQDFRELFESLDRDGSGKLSLGELLSMAMQLSDLAERLQRFCSDNADLSPENCLLEFRQQLKMGSDLVGTKAKPLIPDKRITFSSVFLRSGDHGHNQQWRSRLDCSETCWVAESNDKDQDPWIQWEFFSMREIRSISTRGRPDSDCWVQKYTVKYTDLDHDEFEEVLAEKGDPWINFPEELEGNTDRNTRQDNILDPPILAYRIRICPRTYHGQYPSMRASLFGSFRPSPATLSIK
;
A
#
# COMPACT_ATOMS: atom_id res chain seq x y z
N GLY A 1 21.97 22.07 -24.07
CA GLY A 1 21.81 22.99 -22.92
C GLY A 1 20.94 22.36 -21.84
N VAL A 2 21.44 21.30 -21.19
CA VAL A 2 20.88 20.75 -19.95
C VAL A 2 22.05 20.77 -18.98
N ASN A 3 22.28 21.92 -18.34
CA ASN A 3 23.51 22.22 -17.59
C ASN A 3 23.38 21.90 -16.08
N TRP A 4 22.43 21.04 -15.70
CA TRP A 4 22.09 20.74 -14.31
C TRP A 4 22.17 19.25 -13.96
N LEU A 5 22.49 18.37 -14.92
CA LEU A 5 22.72 16.94 -14.71
C LEU A 5 24.20 16.64 -14.96
N GLY A 6 24.83 15.90 -14.05
CA GLY A 6 26.16 15.35 -14.28
C GLY A 6 26.14 14.32 -15.40
N ALA A 7 27.32 13.98 -15.95
CA ALA A 7 27.43 12.96 -17.00
C ALA A 7 26.90 11.58 -16.54
N GLN A 8 26.93 11.32 -15.23
CA GLN A 8 26.42 10.09 -14.63
C GLN A 8 24.89 10.08 -14.53
N ASP A 9 24.28 11.18 -14.04
CA ASP A 9 22.83 11.32 -14.00
C ASP A 9 22.22 11.25 -15.40
N PHE A 10 22.91 11.81 -16.40
CA PHE A 10 22.47 11.72 -17.80
C PHE A 10 22.52 10.28 -18.34
N ARG A 11 23.52 9.49 -17.93
CA ARG A 11 23.59 8.06 -18.31
C ARG A 11 22.49 7.25 -17.65
N GLU A 12 22.27 7.42 -16.35
CA GLU A 12 21.21 6.70 -15.63
C GLU A 12 19.83 7.03 -16.21
N LEU A 13 19.60 8.30 -16.54
CA LEU A 13 18.35 8.75 -17.16
C LEU A 13 18.22 8.18 -18.58
N PHE A 14 19.30 8.15 -19.36
CA PHE A 14 19.30 7.51 -20.67
C PHE A 14 19.02 6.00 -20.59
N GLU A 15 19.70 5.27 -19.71
CA GLU A 15 19.52 3.83 -19.50
C GLU A 15 18.11 3.50 -18.98
N SER A 16 17.47 4.41 -18.21
CA SER A 16 16.08 4.25 -17.79
C SER A 16 15.06 4.40 -18.93
N LEU A 17 15.45 5.10 -20.01
CA LEU A 17 14.61 5.41 -21.16
C LEU A 17 14.82 4.42 -22.31
N ASP A 18 16.03 3.91 -22.48
CA ASP A 18 16.45 2.90 -23.46
C ASP A 18 16.03 1.50 -22.98
N ARG A 19 14.74 1.19 -23.16
CA ARG A 19 14.13 -0.06 -22.67
C ARG A 19 14.55 -1.27 -23.48
N ASP A 20 14.93 -1.06 -24.74
CA ASP A 20 15.39 -2.14 -25.62
C ASP A 20 16.91 -2.38 -25.53
N GLY A 21 17.63 -1.51 -24.80
CA GLY A 21 19.07 -1.65 -24.56
C GLY A 21 19.90 -1.44 -25.82
N SER A 22 19.36 -0.72 -26.81
CA SER A 22 20.00 -0.52 -28.11
C SER A 22 21.13 0.52 -28.09
N GLY A 23 21.28 1.26 -26.99
CA GLY A 23 22.18 2.40 -26.87
C GLY A 23 21.68 3.63 -27.61
N LYS A 24 20.40 3.66 -28.03
CA LYS A 24 19.75 4.76 -28.75
C LYS A 24 18.28 4.87 -28.32
N LEU A 25 17.77 6.09 -28.21
CA LEU A 25 16.33 6.28 -27.98
C LEU A 25 15.57 6.22 -29.29
N SER A 26 14.67 5.25 -29.41
CA SER A 26 13.71 5.15 -30.51
C SER A 26 12.66 6.27 -30.43
N LEU A 27 11.97 6.53 -31.55
CA LEU A 27 10.83 7.46 -31.55
C LEU A 27 9.74 7.02 -30.56
N GLY A 28 9.52 5.71 -30.40
CA GLY A 28 8.55 5.16 -29.46
C GLY A 28 8.91 5.47 -28.00
N GLU A 29 10.18 5.33 -27.62
CA GLU A 29 10.67 5.64 -26.27
C GLU A 29 10.59 7.14 -25.97
N LEU A 30 10.97 7.98 -26.94
CA LEU A 30 10.84 9.43 -26.81
C LEU A 30 9.38 9.88 -26.65
N LEU A 31 8.46 9.32 -27.44
CA LEU A 31 7.03 9.61 -27.32
C LEU A 31 6.48 9.10 -25.98
N SER A 32 6.88 7.90 -25.55
CA SER A 32 6.52 7.37 -24.23
C SER A 32 6.98 8.30 -23.10
N MET A 33 8.21 8.81 -23.18
CA MET A 33 8.75 9.77 -22.20
C MET A 33 7.93 11.06 -22.19
N ALA A 34 7.63 11.63 -23.36
CA ALA A 34 6.83 12.84 -23.45
C ALA A 34 5.43 12.66 -22.83
N MET A 35 4.80 11.51 -23.08
CA MET A 35 3.52 11.16 -22.48
C MET A 35 3.61 11.00 -20.95
N GLN A 36 4.66 10.35 -20.45
CA GLN A 36 4.89 10.19 -19.01
C GLN A 36 5.14 11.51 -18.30
N LEU A 37 5.91 12.42 -18.91
CA LEU A 37 6.16 13.75 -18.36
C LEU A 37 4.88 14.61 -18.36
N SER A 38 4.06 14.51 -19.41
CA SER A 38 2.76 15.18 -19.47
C SER A 38 1.82 14.67 -18.38
N ASP A 39 1.69 13.35 -18.22
CA ASP A 39 0.88 12.73 -17.15
C ASP A 39 1.37 13.17 -15.76
N LEU A 40 2.68 13.18 -15.54
CA LEU A 40 3.28 13.61 -14.28
C LEU A 40 2.96 15.07 -13.97
N ALA A 41 3.04 15.95 -14.98
CA ALA A 41 2.74 17.37 -14.84
C ALA A 41 1.25 17.59 -14.52
N GLU A 42 0.35 16.90 -15.22
CA GLU A 42 -1.09 16.97 -14.94
C GLU A 42 -1.43 16.47 -13.53
N ARG A 43 -0.80 15.38 -13.08
CA ARG A 43 -0.98 14.84 -11.73
C ARG A 43 -0.49 15.80 -10.66
N LEU A 44 0.66 16.45 -10.86
CA LEU A 44 1.16 17.47 -9.95
C LEU A 44 0.21 18.67 -9.88
N GLN A 45 -0.26 19.17 -11.03
CA GLN A 45 -1.20 20.30 -11.09
C GLN A 45 -2.50 19.97 -10.35
N ARG A 46 -3.08 18.79 -10.60
CA ARG A 46 -4.27 18.33 -9.88
C ARG A 46 -4.02 18.21 -8.39
N PHE A 47 -2.91 17.59 -7.98
CA PHE A 47 -2.56 17.43 -6.57
C PHE A 47 -2.43 18.78 -5.85
N CYS A 48 -1.73 19.76 -6.43
CA CYS A 48 -1.64 21.10 -5.82
C CYS A 48 -2.98 21.84 -5.82
N SER A 49 -3.84 21.63 -6.83
CA SER A 49 -5.18 22.23 -6.87
C SER A 49 -6.08 21.68 -5.75
N ASP A 50 -6.01 20.38 -5.50
CA ASP A 50 -6.77 19.70 -4.44
C ASP A 50 -6.22 20.06 -3.03
N ASN A 51 -4.99 20.57 -2.95
CA ASN A 51 -4.31 20.96 -1.70
C ASN A 51 -3.87 22.43 -1.74
N ALA A 52 -4.79 23.32 -2.12
CA ALA A 52 -4.51 24.75 -2.33
C ALA A 52 -3.99 25.49 -1.07
N ASP A 53 -4.18 24.91 0.11
CA ASP A 53 -3.69 25.46 1.39
C ASP A 53 -2.17 25.27 1.58
N LEU A 54 -1.53 24.38 0.82
CA LEU A 54 -0.09 24.13 0.90
C LEU A 54 0.72 25.21 0.16
N SER A 55 1.89 25.56 0.70
CA SER A 55 2.87 26.33 -0.07
C SER A 55 3.33 25.54 -1.30
N PRO A 56 3.84 26.20 -2.36
CA PRO A 56 4.36 25.49 -3.53
C PRO A 56 5.45 24.46 -3.21
N GLU A 57 6.32 24.76 -2.25
CA GLU A 57 7.39 23.87 -1.78
C GLU A 57 6.82 22.63 -1.06
N ASN A 58 5.85 22.83 -0.17
CA ASN A 58 5.20 21.73 0.54
C ASN A 58 4.36 20.88 -0.41
N CYS A 59 3.70 21.48 -1.41
CA CYS A 59 2.98 20.72 -2.43
C CYS A 59 3.93 19.76 -3.17
N LEU A 60 5.09 20.25 -3.60
CA LEU A 60 6.10 19.42 -4.27
C LEU A 60 6.64 18.31 -3.37
N LEU A 61 6.85 18.60 -2.09
CA LEU A 61 7.32 17.62 -1.12
C LEU A 61 6.31 16.48 -0.91
N GLU A 62 5.04 16.82 -0.69
CA GLU A 62 3.95 15.86 -0.51
C GLU A 62 3.69 15.06 -1.80
N PHE A 63 3.71 15.72 -2.96
CA PHE A 63 3.57 15.03 -4.24
C PHE A 63 4.71 14.03 -4.48
N ARG A 64 5.95 14.40 -4.13
CA ARG A 64 7.10 13.49 -4.20
C ARG A 64 6.89 12.26 -3.31
N GLN A 65 6.34 12.44 -2.11
CA GLN A 65 6.01 11.30 -1.24
C GLN A 65 4.94 10.41 -1.89
N GLN A 66 3.88 11.00 -2.46
CA GLN A 66 2.86 10.26 -3.17
C GLN A 66 3.42 9.44 -4.35
N LEU A 67 4.41 9.98 -5.09
CA LEU A 67 5.07 9.25 -6.17
C LEU A 67 5.85 8.03 -5.67
N LYS A 68 6.53 8.14 -4.52
CA LYS A 68 7.23 7.00 -3.89
C LYS A 68 6.26 5.91 -3.46
N MET A 69 5.14 6.31 -2.85
CA MET A 69 4.11 5.39 -2.37
C MET A 69 3.41 4.67 -3.52
N GLY A 70 3.17 5.35 -4.64
CA GLY A 70 2.46 4.82 -5.79
C GLY A 70 0.94 5.02 -5.71
N SER A 71 0.21 4.25 -6.52
CA SER A 71 -1.26 4.30 -6.58
C SER A 71 -1.89 3.51 -5.45
N ASP A 72 -3.04 3.94 -4.97
CA ASP A 72 -3.88 3.15 -4.06
C ASP A 72 -4.29 1.84 -4.76
N LEU A 73 -3.96 0.70 -4.16
CA LEU A 73 -4.25 -0.63 -4.68
C LEU A 73 -5.58 -1.19 -4.13
N VAL A 74 -6.09 -0.64 -3.02
CA VAL A 74 -7.29 -1.12 -2.32
C VAL A 74 -8.52 -0.32 -2.75
N GLY A 75 -8.35 0.99 -2.90
CA GLY A 75 -9.39 1.95 -3.25
C GLY A 75 -10.18 2.47 -2.05
N THR A 76 -10.91 3.55 -2.28
CA THR A 76 -11.74 4.22 -1.28
C THR A 76 -13.08 3.52 -1.09
N LYS A 77 -13.85 3.93 -0.07
CA LYS A 77 -15.24 3.48 0.12
C LYS A 77 -16.10 3.77 -1.11
N ALA A 78 -15.96 4.97 -1.70
CA ALA A 78 -16.74 5.40 -2.86
C ALA A 78 -16.29 4.74 -4.18
N LYS A 79 -15.00 4.41 -4.30
CA LYS A 79 -14.41 3.79 -5.49
C LYS A 79 -13.50 2.62 -5.10
N PRO A 80 -14.07 1.48 -4.70
CA PRO A 80 -13.30 0.32 -4.32
C PRO A 80 -12.58 -0.26 -5.55
N LEU A 81 -11.28 -0.54 -5.42
CA LEU A 81 -10.48 -1.19 -6.47
C LEU A 81 -10.39 -2.70 -6.22
N ILE A 82 -10.41 -3.10 -4.95
CA ILE A 82 -10.62 -4.47 -4.52
C ILE A 82 -12.04 -4.59 -3.94
N PRO A 83 -12.85 -5.57 -4.36
CA PRO A 83 -14.15 -5.83 -3.75
C PRO A 83 -14.01 -6.21 -2.27
N ASP A 84 -14.96 -5.79 -1.44
CA ASP A 84 -14.93 -6.04 0.02
C ASP A 84 -14.82 -7.52 0.39
N LYS A 85 -15.36 -8.44 -0.43
CA LYS A 85 -15.23 -9.89 -0.24
C LYS A 85 -13.80 -10.43 -0.32
N ARG A 86 -12.87 -9.66 -0.90
CA ARG A 86 -11.43 -9.98 -0.96
C ARG A 86 -10.64 -9.30 0.15
N ILE A 87 -11.34 -8.60 1.05
CA ILE A 87 -10.80 -8.12 2.33
C ILE A 87 -11.34 -9.08 3.39
N THR A 88 -10.46 -9.65 4.21
CA THR A 88 -10.86 -10.58 5.27
C THR A 88 -10.14 -10.24 6.56
N PHE A 89 -10.73 -10.67 7.69
CA PHE A 89 -10.21 -10.44 9.02
C PHE A 89 -10.05 -11.78 9.74
N SER A 90 -9.07 -11.89 10.62
CA SER A 90 -8.94 -13.01 11.55
C SER A 90 -10.16 -13.14 12.45
N SER A 91 -10.62 -12.00 12.98
CA SER A 91 -11.71 -11.87 13.92
C SER A 91 -12.36 -10.49 13.82
N VAL A 92 -13.58 -10.37 14.35
CA VAL A 92 -14.30 -9.09 14.47
C VAL A 92 -15.00 -9.03 15.81
N PHE A 93 -14.74 -7.98 16.59
CA PHE A 93 -15.30 -7.80 17.92
C PHE A 93 -16.84 -7.88 17.92
N LEU A 94 -17.37 -8.83 18.70
CA LEU A 94 -18.81 -9.12 18.85
C LEU A 94 -19.51 -9.51 17.54
N ARG A 95 -18.75 -9.80 16.47
CA ARG A 95 -19.30 -9.97 15.12
C ARG A 95 -20.23 -8.81 14.69
N SER A 96 -19.91 -7.60 15.17
CA SER A 96 -20.72 -6.41 14.89
C SER A 96 -20.40 -5.84 13.50
N GLY A 97 -21.44 -5.40 12.79
CA GLY A 97 -21.29 -4.68 11.53
C GLY A 97 -20.49 -3.38 11.70
N ASP A 98 -20.60 -2.71 12.85
CA ASP A 98 -19.85 -1.48 13.16
C ASP A 98 -18.37 -1.74 13.44
N HIS A 99 -17.96 -3.00 13.54
CA HIS A 99 -16.57 -3.42 13.69
C HIS A 99 -16.04 -4.14 12.43
N GLY A 100 -16.84 -4.15 11.34
CA GLY A 100 -16.46 -4.70 10.05
C GLY A 100 -17.08 -6.06 9.68
N HIS A 101 -17.90 -6.68 10.55
CA HIS A 101 -18.51 -7.98 10.23
C HIS A 101 -19.53 -7.82 9.09
N ASN A 102 -19.27 -8.48 7.96
CA ASN A 102 -19.99 -8.28 6.68
C ASN A 102 -19.98 -6.83 6.16
N GLN A 103 -19.04 -6.00 6.63
CA GLN A 103 -18.91 -4.58 6.29
C GLN A 103 -17.43 -4.22 6.15
N GLN A 104 -16.68 -5.00 5.37
CA GLN A 104 -15.22 -4.90 5.31
C GLN A 104 -14.73 -3.55 4.76
N TRP A 105 -15.54 -2.83 3.98
CA TRP A 105 -15.23 -1.46 3.58
C TRP A 105 -14.94 -0.52 4.75
N ARG A 106 -15.40 -0.84 5.98
CA ARG A 106 -15.09 -0.05 7.18
C ARG A 106 -13.60 -0.05 7.51
N SER A 107 -12.83 -1.04 7.07
CA SER A 107 -11.38 -1.08 7.27
C SER A 107 -10.60 -0.21 6.28
N ARG A 108 -11.24 0.39 5.28
CA ARG A 108 -10.57 1.25 4.30
C ARG A 108 -10.08 2.54 4.95
N LEU A 109 -8.94 3.03 4.48
CA LEU A 109 -8.24 4.19 5.04
C LEU A 109 -9.12 5.45 5.13
N ASP A 110 -10.04 5.65 4.19
CA ASP A 110 -10.92 6.82 4.09
C ASP A 110 -12.22 6.70 4.92
N CYS A 111 -12.50 5.53 5.52
CA CYS A 111 -13.70 5.36 6.33
C CYS A 111 -13.67 6.30 7.53
N SER A 112 -14.68 7.16 7.68
CA SER A 112 -14.76 8.15 8.77
C SER A 112 -15.72 7.76 9.89
N GLU A 113 -16.46 6.67 9.73
CA GLU A 113 -17.52 6.24 10.66
C GLU A 113 -16.99 5.39 11.82
N THR A 114 -16.14 4.42 11.50
CA THR A 114 -15.58 3.40 12.41
C THR A 114 -14.42 2.70 11.66
N CYS A 115 -14.00 1.51 12.09
CA CYS A 115 -12.94 0.74 11.49
C CYS A 115 -13.15 -0.77 11.63
N TRP A 116 -12.16 -1.56 11.18
CA TRP A 116 -12.05 -2.94 11.65
C TRP A 116 -11.60 -2.94 13.11
N VAL A 117 -12.26 -3.76 13.93
CA VAL A 117 -11.91 -3.99 15.33
C VAL A 117 -11.78 -5.49 15.55
N ALA A 118 -10.58 -5.94 15.89
CA ALA A 118 -10.31 -7.34 16.20
C ALA A 118 -10.98 -7.75 17.52
N GLU A 119 -11.18 -9.05 17.74
CA GLU A 119 -11.54 -9.55 19.06
C GLU A 119 -10.44 -9.28 20.10
N SER A 120 -10.77 -9.45 21.38
CA SER A 120 -9.82 -9.30 22.47
C SER A 120 -8.69 -10.34 22.41
N ASN A 121 -7.55 -10.00 23.03
CA ASN A 121 -6.34 -10.81 23.02
C ASN A 121 -6.51 -12.23 23.60
N ASP A 122 -7.51 -12.46 24.44
CA ASP A 122 -7.86 -13.80 24.95
C ASP A 122 -8.54 -14.69 23.90
N LYS A 123 -9.16 -14.10 22.88
CA LYS A 123 -9.86 -14.82 21.80
C LYS A 123 -9.07 -14.87 20.50
N ASP A 124 -8.24 -13.86 20.23
CA ASP A 124 -7.40 -13.77 19.02
C ASP A 124 -6.06 -13.12 19.38
N GLN A 125 -5.03 -13.96 19.54
CA GLN A 125 -3.67 -13.52 19.91
C GLN A 125 -2.85 -13.01 18.72
N ASP A 126 -3.24 -13.35 17.50
CA ASP A 126 -2.54 -12.99 16.27
C ASP A 126 -3.54 -12.38 15.26
N PRO A 127 -4.16 -11.23 15.60
CA PRO A 127 -5.16 -10.64 14.74
C PRO A 127 -4.55 -10.19 13.42
N TRP A 128 -5.34 -10.22 12.35
CA TRP A 128 -4.90 -9.73 11.05
C TRP A 128 -6.05 -9.21 10.20
N ILE A 129 -5.69 -8.27 9.33
CA ILE A 129 -6.48 -7.85 8.18
C ILE A 129 -5.73 -8.25 6.91
N GLN A 130 -6.44 -8.87 5.96
CA GLN A 130 -5.88 -9.40 4.72
C GLN A 130 -6.53 -8.78 3.51
N TRP A 131 -5.72 -8.52 2.48
CA TRP A 131 -6.17 -8.20 1.13
C TRP A 131 -5.69 -9.28 0.17
N GLU A 132 -6.60 -9.76 -0.68
CA GLU A 132 -6.28 -10.62 -1.82
C GLU A 132 -6.49 -9.84 -3.13
N PHE A 133 -5.46 -9.81 -3.97
CA PHE A 133 -5.50 -9.15 -5.27
C PHE A 133 -5.90 -10.13 -6.38
N PHE A 134 -6.39 -9.60 -7.50
CA PHE A 134 -6.70 -10.41 -8.69
C PHE A 134 -5.46 -10.84 -9.48
N SER A 135 -4.35 -10.17 -9.29
CA SER A 135 -3.07 -10.44 -9.92
C SER A 135 -1.97 -9.95 -8.99
N MET A 136 -0.75 -10.45 -9.19
CA MET A 136 0.42 -9.98 -8.44
C MET A 136 0.52 -8.45 -8.47
N ARG A 137 0.73 -7.86 -7.29
CA ARG A 137 0.94 -6.41 -7.12
C ARG A 137 2.30 -6.15 -6.52
N GLU A 138 2.87 -5.01 -6.90
CA GLU A 138 4.02 -4.43 -6.22
C GLU A 138 3.49 -3.44 -5.19
N ILE A 139 3.75 -3.71 -3.91
CA ILE A 139 3.33 -2.90 -2.77
C ILE A 139 4.56 -2.16 -2.27
N ARG A 140 4.52 -0.84 -2.35
CA ARG A 140 5.63 0.06 -1.99
C ARG A 140 5.43 0.75 -0.66
N SER A 141 4.20 0.86 -0.20
CA SER A 141 3.92 1.45 1.11
C SER A 141 2.58 1.01 1.67
N ILE A 142 2.47 1.15 2.99
CA ILE A 142 1.28 0.86 3.76
C ILE A 142 0.90 2.12 4.52
N SER A 143 -0.37 2.49 4.45
CA SER A 143 -0.91 3.60 5.22
C SER A 143 -1.93 3.09 6.23
N THR A 144 -1.89 3.65 7.43
CA THR A 144 -2.80 3.28 8.52
C THR A 144 -3.41 4.51 9.19
N ARG A 145 -4.60 4.34 9.75
CA ARG A 145 -5.27 5.27 10.70
C ARG A 145 -5.89 4.46 11.83
N GLY A 146 -6.05 5.08 13.00
CA GLY A 146 -6.76 4.50 14.13
C GLY A 146 -8.29 4.43 13.96
N ARG A 147 -9.00 4.17 15.05
CA ARG A 147 -10.47 4.18 15.10
C ARG A 147 -11.00 5.61 15.24
N PRO A 148 -11.88 6.10 14.33
CA PRO A 148 -12.31 7.49 14.37
C PRO A 148 -13.24 7.82 15.55
N ASP A 149 -14.06 6.86 16.00
CA ASP A 149 -15.12 7.02 16.99
C ASP A 149 -14.71 6.64 18.43
N SER A 150 -13.49 6.15 18.65
CA SER A 150 -13.01 5.74 19.99
C SER A 150 -11.47 5.80 20.08
N ASP A 151 -10.92 5.94 21.30
CA ASP A 151 -9.47 5.97 21.56
C ASP A 151 -8.80 4.58 21.42
N CYS A 152 -8.94 3.96 20.25
CA CYS A 152 -8.34 2.68 19.93
C CYS A 152 -7.55 2.77 18.62
N TRP A 153 -6.31 2.32 18.61
CA TRP A 153 -5.49 2.30 17.41
C TRP A 153 -4.32 1.32 17.55
N VAL A 154 -3.89 0.73 16.44
CA VAL A 154 -2.69 -0.11 16.38
C VAL A 154 -1.45 0.78 16.45
N GLN A 155 -0.53 0.48 17.37
CA GLN A 155 0.72 1.23 17.58
C GLN A 155 1.90 0.60 16.84
N LYS A 156 1.94 -0.73 16.73
CA LYS A 156 2.95 -1.46 15.95
C LYS A 156 2.34 -2.67 15.29
N TYR A 157 2.86 -3.03 14.12
CA TYR A 157 2.38 -4.19 13.38
C TYR A 157 3.49 -4.84 12.55
N THR A 158 3.35 -6.15 12.33
CA THR A 158 4.17 -6.88 11.36
C THR A 158 3.38 -7.13 10.09
N VAL A 159 4.08 -7.42 8.99
CA VAL A 159 3.46 -7.73 7.70
C VAL A 159 3.77 -9.16 7.30
N LYS A 160 2.76 -9.88 6.83
CA LYS A 160 2.93 -11.18 6.16
C LYS A 160 2.43 -11.08 4.73
N TYR A 161 3.06 -11.77 3.79
CA TYR A 161 2.63 -11.77 2.40
C TYR A 161 2.90 -13.11 1.72
N THR A 162 2.32 -13.29 0.54
CA THR A 162 2.60 -14.43 -0.33
C THR A 162 2.51 -13.98 -1.78
N ASP A 163 3.41 -14.50 -2.60
CA ASP A 163 3.49 -14.26 -4.03
C ASP A 163 2.87 -15.40 -4.86
N LEU A 164 2.36 -16.42 -4.18
CA LEU A 164 1.60 -17.53 -4.76
C LEU A 164 0.21 -17.06 -5.16
N ASP A 165 -0.27 -17.53 -6.31
CA ASP A 165 -1.66 -17.29 -6.70
C ASP A 165 -2.66 -18.11 -5.84
N HIS A 166 -3.95 -18.05 -6.17
CA HIS A 166 -4.97 -18.73 -5.38
C HIS A 166 -4.75 -20.25 -5.35
N ASP A 167 -4.49 -20.86 -6.50
CA ASP A 167 -4.42 -22.32 -6.63
C ASP A 167 -3.10 -22.83 -6.01
N GLU A 168 -2.00 -22.15 -6.31
CA GLU A 168 -0.68 -22.45 -5.73
C GLU A 168 -0.69 -22.32 -4.20
N PHE A 169 -1.37 -21.30 -3.67
CA PHE A 169 -1.46 -21.10 -2.23
C PHE A 169 -2.19 -22.26 -1.55
N GLU A 170 -3.33 -22.70 -2.08
CA GLU A 170 -4.10 -23.80 -1.47
C GLU A 170 -3.34 -25.13 -1.55
N GLU A 171 -2.61 -25.38 -2.64
CA GLU A 171 -1.72 -26.54 -2.78
C GLU A 171 -0.60 -26.53 -1.73
N VAL A 172 0.15 -25.42 -1.63
CA VAL A 172 1.24 -25.29 -0.65
C VAL A 172 0.71 -25.36 0.77
N LEU A 173 -0.47 -24.79 1.05
CA LEU A 173 -1.11 -24.86 2.35
C LEU A 173 -1.44 -26.31 2.75
N ALA A 174 -1.94 -27.10 1.82
CA ALA A 174 -2.28 -28.50 2.05
C ALA A 174 -1.04 -29.40 2.22
N GLU A 175 0.03 -29.14 1.47
CA GLU A 175 1.21 -30.01 1.44
C GLU A 175 2.31 -29.61 2.43
N LYS A 176 2.62 -28.31 2.53
CA LYS A 176 3.82 -27.79 3.20
C LYS A 176 3.49 -26.97 4.46
N GLY A 177 2.23 -26.61 4.68
CA GLY A 177 1.79 -25.81 5.82
C GLY A 177 1.80 -24.31 5.50
N ASP A 178 2.37 -23.47 6.37
CA ASP A 178 2.23 -22.00 6.31
C ASP A 178 2.88 -21.37 5.05
N PRO A 179 2.11 -20.92 4.02
CA PRO A 179 2.66 -20.35 2.78
C PRO A 179 2.99 -18.84 2.91
N TRP A 180 3.00 -18.31 4.15
CA TRP A 180 3.20 -16.90 4.42
C TRP A 180 4.67 -16.55 4.66
N ILE A 181 5.15 -15.53 3.95
CA ILE A 181 6.46 -14.90 4.13
C ILE A 181 6.30 -13.73 5.11
N ASN A 182 7.21 -13.63 6.09
CA ASN A 182 7.24 -12.50 7.01
C ASN A 182 8.08 -11.37 6.40
N PHE A 183 7.53 -10.15 6.37
CA PHE A 183 8.35 -8.97 6.16
C PHE A 183 9.27 -8.77 7.38
N PRO A 184 10.58 -8.51 7.19
CA PRO A 184 11.56 -8.58 8.26
C PRO A 184 11.42 -7.48 9.33
N GLU A 185 10.85 -6.33 8.97
CA GLU A 185 10.74 -5.18 9.84
C GLU A 185 9.37 -5.10 10.52
N GLU A 186 9.37 -4.75 11.81
CA GLU A 186 8.16 -4.32 12.52
C GLU A 186 7.91 -2.85 12.21
N LEU A 187 6.72 -2.53 11.71
CA LEU A 187 6.35 -1.20 11.26
C LEU A 187 5.60 -0.43 12.34
N GLU A 188 5.86 0.88 12.41
CA GLU A 188 5.16 1.78 13.31
C GLU A 188 3.74 2.06 12.81
N GLY A 189 2.78 2.05 13.72
CA GLY A 189 1.37 2.32 13.49
C GLY A 189 1.02 3.76 13.87
N ASN A 190 -0.15 3.94 14.46
CA ASN A 190 -0.69 5.26 14.77
C ASN A 190 -0.38 5.68 16.22
N THR A 191 -0.36 6.99 16.43
CA THR A 191 -0.26 7.62 17.75
C THR A 191 -1.59 8.19 18.23
N ASP A 192 -2.60 8.23 17.36
CA ASP A 192 -3.94 8.71 17.65
C ASP A 192 -4.99 8.05 16.73
N ARG A 193 -6.23 8.52 16.84
CA ARG A 193 -7.40 8.02 16.11
C ARG A 193 -7.35 8.24 14.60
N ASN A 194 -6.78 9.34 14.12
CA ASN A 194 -7.10 9.92 12.81
C ASN A 194 -5.90 10.35 11.96
N THR A 195 -4.75 10.64 12.56
CA THR A 195 -3.53 10.98 11.86
C THR A 195 -3.07 9.79 11.05
N ARG A 196 -2.88 10.02 9.74
CA ARG A 196 -2.39 9.01 8.81
C ARG A 196 -0.92 8.74 9.11
N GLN A 197 -0.58 7.47 9.31
CA GLN A 197 0.80 7.00 9.35
C GLN A 197 1.11 6.28 8.03
N ASP A 198 2.24 6.61 7.42
CA ASP A 198 2.71 6.01 6.17
C ASP A 198 4.05 5.30 6.40
N ASN A 199 4.16 4.06 5.94
CA ASN A 199 5.39 3.27 5.98
C ASN A 199 5.79 2.88 4.56
N ILE A 200 6.95 3.38 4.10
CA ILE A 200 7.55 2.98 2.81
C ILE A 200 8.27 1.65 3.01
N LEU A 201 8.02 0.70 2.12
CA LEU A 201 8.63 -0.63 2.13
C LEU A 201 9.84 -0.64 1.22
N ASP A 202 11.01 -0.93 1.78
CA ASP A 202 12.25 -1.10 1.05
C ASP A 202 12.96 -2.41 1.50
N PRO A 203 13.01 -3.46 0.66
CA PRO A 203 12.49 -3.51 -0.71
C PRO A 203 10.94 -3.55 -0.78
N PRO A 204 10.33 -3.16 -1.92
CA PRO A 204 8.90 -3.36 -2.15
C PRO A 204 8.48 -4.82 -2.10
N ILE A 205 7.24 -5.08 -1.69
CA ILE A 205 6.69 -6.43 -1.60
C ILE A 205 5.99 -6.80 -2.92
N LEU A 206 6.28 -7.99 -3.47
CA LEU A 206 5.48 -8.62 -4.52
C LEU A 206 4.52 -9.62 -3.91
N ALA A 207 3.21 -9.40 -4.09
CA ALA A 207 2.21 -10.24 -3.44
C ALA A 207 0.90 -10.37 -4.22
N TYR A 208 0.30 -11.56 -4.13
CA TYR A 208 -1.12 -11.79 -4.38
C TYR A 208 -1.95 -11.61 -3.11
N ARG A 209 -1.40 -11.94 -1.94
CA ARG A 209 -2.05 -11.71 -0.64
C ARG A 209 -1.09 -11.07 0.33
N ILE A 210 -1.61 -10.15 1.13
CA ILE A 210 -0.86 -9.46 2.17
C ILE A 210 -1.75 -9.30 3.41
N ARG A 211 -1.12 -9.46 4.58
CA ARG A 211 -1.69 -9.27 5.91
C ARG A 211 -0.94 -8.18 6.65
N ILE A 212 -1.71 -7.33 7.32
CA ILE A 212 -1.20 -6.53 8.43
C ILE A 212 -1.60 -7.23 9.72
N CYS A 213 -0.63 -7.48 10.60
CA CYS A 213 -0.79 -8.20 11.85
C CYS A 213 -0.45 -7.26 13.03
N PRO A 214 -1.46 -6.66 13.70
CA PRO A 214 -1.23 -5.84 14.88
C PRO A 214 -0.43 -6.56 15.98
N ARG A 215 0.53 -5.86 16.59
CA ARG A 215 1.35 -6.37 17.70
C ARG A 215 1.10 -5.64 19.00
N THR A 216 1.08 -4.31 18.94
CA THR A 216 0.72 -3.47 20.08
C THR A 216 -0.36 -2.47 19.65
N TYR A 217 -1.20 -2.08 20.60
CA TYR A 217 -2.30 -1.17 20.34
C TYR A 217 -2.62 -0.35 21.59
N HIS A 218 -3.13 0.85 21.37
CA HIS A 218 -3.73 1.68 22.40
C HIS A 218 -5.23 1.37 22.51
N GLY A 219 -5.77 1.48 23.72
CA GLY A 219 -7.19 1.30 24.00
C GLY A 219 -7.54 -0.14 24.37
N GLN A 220 -8.82 -0.51 24.19
CA GLN A 220 -9.33 -1.81 24.64
C GLN A 220 -9.13 -2.92 23.60
N TYR A 221 -9.14 -2.58 22.31
CA TYR A 221 -9.11 -3.55 21.21
C TYR A 221 -8.21 -3.09 20.05
N PRO A 222 -7.49 -4.01 19.37
CA PRO A 222 -6.77 -3.69 18.15
C PRO A 222 -7.74 -3.16 17.11
N SER A 223 -7.52 -1.93 16.67
CA SER A 223 -8.45 -1.22 15.79
C SER A 223 -7.67 -0.46 14.73
N MET A 224 -8.01 -0.63 13.45
CA MET A 224 -7.32 0.10 12.39
C MET A 224 -8.14 0.25 11.10
N ARG A 225 -7.82 1.32 10.37
CA ARG A 225 -8.12 1.53 8.96
C ARG A 225 -6.80 1.48 8.19
N ALA A 226 -6.80 0.91 6.99
CA ALA A 226 -5.59 0.81 6.20
C ALA A 226 -5.85 0.86 4.70
N SER A 227 -4.81 1.24 3.96
CA SER A 227 -4.72 1.01 2.53
C SER A 227 -3.28 0.67 2.13
N LEU A 228 -3.13 0.05 0.97
CA LEU A 228 -1.88 -0.42 0.39
C LEU A 228 -1.62 0.36 -0.88
N PHE A 229 -0.40 0.88 -1.05
CA PHE A 229 -0.03 1.69 -2.20
C PHE A 229 1.15 1.07 -2.95
N GLY A 230 1.15 1.22 -4.27
CA GLY A 230 2.24 0.76 -5.11
C GLY A 230 1.89 0.78 -6.59
N SER A 231 2.17 -0.32 -7.29
CA SER A 231 1.93 -0.45 -8.73
C SER A 231 1.08 -1.66 -9.08
N PHE A 232 0.13 -1.45 -10.00
CA PHE A 232 -0.64 -2.54 -10.60
C PHE A 232 0.21 -3.45 -11.49
N ARG A 233 1.32 -2.92 -12.01
CA ARG A 233 2.29 -3.66 -12.82
C ARG A 233 3.62 -3.64 -12.09
N PRO A 234 4.09 -4.79 -11.57
CA PRO A 234 5.41 -4.90 -10.97
C PRO A 234 6.50 -4.33 -11.88
N SER A 235 7.40 -3.53 -11.31
CA SER A 235 8.56 -3.06 -12.04
C SER A 235 9.53 -4.20 -12.37
N PRO A 236 10.31 -4.11 -13.47
CA PRO A 236 11.34 -5.11 -13.77
C PRO A 236 12.34 -5.29 -12.62
N ALA A 237 12.74 -4.19 -11.97
CA ALA A 237 13.64 -4.22 -10.83
C ALA A 237 13.08 -5.05 -9.66
N THR A 238 11.78 -4.93 -9.37
CA THR A 238 11.14 -5.70 -8.31
C THR A 238 11.03 -7.19 -8.67
N LEU A 239 10.75 -7.50 -9.93
CA LEU A 239 10.69 -8.89 -10.41
C LEU A 239 12.04 -9.61 -10.30
N SER A 240 13.15 -8.87 -10.39
CA SER A 240 14.51 -9.40 -10.22
C SER A 240 14.93 -9.68 -8.77
N ILE A 241 14.09 -9.37 -7.78
CA ILE A 241 14.36 -9.66 -6.36
C ILE A 241 14.03 -11.13 -6.01
N LYS A 242 13.31 -11.85 -6.89
CA LYS A 242 12.96 -13.27 -6.70
C LYS A 242 14.15 -14.21 -6.89
#